data_AF-A0A952NUW3-F1
#
_entry.id   AF-A0A952NUW3-F1
#
_cell.length_a   1.000
_cell.length_b   1.000
_cell.length_c   1.000
_cell.angle_alpha   90.00
_cell.angle_beta   90.00
_cell.angle_gamma   90.00
#
_symmetry.space_group_name_H-M   'P 1'
#
loop_
_entity.id
_entity.type
_entity.pdbx_description
1 polymer ?
#
loop_
_entity_poly.entity_id
_entity_poly.type
_entity_poly.pdbx_seq_one_letter_code
_entity_poly.pdbx_strand_id
1 'polypeptide(L)'
;MKLLTKIMIPVMMLIATSVFATSAFAATANSCRYDSTISGGDDNPWPWGREILFPWLSIQGVWAPTDGTCNSLFVFRTKNSQTENRVVHIMQYDPNTCEKLAWGAGVETDRVVRAAMVTKEGKSFDLTVRAFDENSVTSVATHSPFNRNVVVLSMYPKGNWERRMSYQMAKVTDVPVMLCDSKIPVFGGRSESSR
;
A
#
# COMPACT_ATOMS: atom_id res chain seq x y z
N MET A 1 13.26 5.58 87.06
CA MET A 1 13.35 4.33 86.27
C MET A 1 11.92 3.97 85.85
N LYS A 2 11.49 3.89 84.59
CA LYS A 2 12.15 3.67 83.30
C LYS A 2 11.41 4.40 82.16
N LEU A 3 12.20 4.81 81.17
CA LEU A 3 11.87 5.25 79.81
C LEU A 3 10.70 4.49 79.16
N LEU A 4 9.85 5.22 78.44
CA LEU A 4 9.16 4.69 77.25
C LEU A 4 8.98 5.83 76.24
N THR A 5 9.93 5.90 75.32
CA THR A 5 10.05 6.82 74.21
C THR A 5 8.95 6.53 73.19
N LYS A 6 8.08 7.51 72.91
CA LYS A 6 7.12 7.46 71.80
C LYS A 6 7.84 7.71 70.48
N ILE A 7 7.86 6.69 69.64
CA ILE A 7 8.24 6.73 68.23
C ILE A 7 7.01 7.17 67.43
N MET A 8 7.15 8.17 66.55
CA MET A 8 6.47 8.20 65.24
C MET A 8 7.07 9.36 64.42
N ILE A 9 8.09 9.01 63.64
CA ILE A 9 8.62 9.84 62.56
C ILE A 9 7.68 9.63 61.36
N PRO A 10 7.11 10.67 60.73
CA PRO A 10 6.31 10.50 59.53
C PRO A 10 7.23 10.09 58.38
N VAL A 11 6.95 8.92 57.82
CA VAL A 11 7.52 8.40 56.58
C VAL A 11 7.17 9.39 55.47
N MET A 12 8.11 10.26 55.11
CA MET A 12 8.01 11.17 53.99
C MET A 12 8.23 10.34 52.71
N MET A 13 7.13 9.82 52.17
CA MET A 13 7.07 9.03 50.96
C MET A 13 7.33 9.95 49.77
N LEU A 14 8.58 9.96 49.28
CA LEU A 14 8.98 10.71 48.09
C LEU A 14 8.50 9.94 46.86
N ILE A 15 7.31 10.29 46.35
CA ILE A 15 6.79 9.75 45.09
C ILE A 15 7.54 10.45 43.95
N ALA A 16 8.64 9.85 43.51
CA ALA A 16 9.27 10.19 42.24
C ALA A 16 8.34 9.73 41.11
N THR A 17 7.43 10.59 40.67
CA THR A 17 6.64 10.36 39.45
C THR A 17 7.59 10.43 38.26
N SER A 18 8.08 9.28 37.82
CA SER A 18 8.77 9.15 36.54
C SER A 18 7.77 9.47 35.42
N VAL A 19 7.91 10.66 34.85
CA VAL A 19 7.26 11.02 33.60
C VAL A 19 7.91 10.16 32.52
N PHE A 20 7.30 9.02 32.21
CA PHE A 20 7.59 8.33 30.96
C PHE A 20 7.06 9.21 29.83
N ALA A 21 7.93 10.07 29.31
CA ALA A 21 7.71 10.72 28.03
C ALA A 21 7.74 9.63 26.96
N THR A 22 6.57 9.10 26.61
CA THR A 22 6.41 8.30 25.40
C THR A 22 6.55 9.24 24.21
N SER A 23 7.76 9.33 23.67
CA SER A 23 7.98 9.87 22.33
C SER A 23 7.35 8.90 21.33
N ALA A 24 6.06 9.08 21.06
CA ALA A 24 5.42 8.50 19.89
C ALA A 24 6.05 9.17 18.66
N PHE A 25 7.02 8.49 18.06
CA PHE A 25 7.46 8.81 16.72
C PHE A 25 6.27 8.55 15.79
N ALA A 26 5.52 9.60 15.47
CA ALA A 26 4.60 9.57 14.36
C ALA A 26 5.45 9.48 13.08
N ALA A 27 5.76 8.26 12.65
CA ALA A 27 6.24 8.03 11.31
C ALA A 27 5.10 8.45 10.37
N THR A 28 5.19 9.65 9.80
CA THR A 28 4.32 10.07 8.71
C THR A 28 4.60 9.17 7.52
N ALA A 29 3.86 8.08 7.42
CA ALA A 29 3.85 7.24 6.25
C ALA A 29 3.27 8.05 5.08
N ASN A 30 4.10 8.29 4.07
CA ASN A 30 3.67 8.98 2.86
C ASN A 30 2.82 8.00 2.03
N SER A 31 1.51 7.97 2.27
CA SER A 31 0.58 7.31 1.35
C SER A 31 0.57 8.08 0.02
N CYS A 32 0.52 7.37 -1.12
CA CYS A 32 0.41 8.06 -2.39
C CYS A 32 -1.01 8.62 -2.57
N ARG A 33 -1.21 9.82 -2.02
CA ARG A 33 -2.41 10.63 -2.22
C ARG A 33 -2.28 11.36 -3.55
N TYR A 34 -3.33 11.29 -4.36
CA TYR A 34 -3.42 12.04 -5.61
C TYR A 34 -3.06 13.55 -5.52
N ASP A 35 -3.21 14.15 -4.34
CA ASP A 35 -2.89 15.56 -4.04
C ASP A 35 -1.39 15.81 -3.76
N SER A 36 -0.64 14.81 -3.29
CA SER A 36 0.78 14.99 -3.05
C SER A 36 1.56 14.90 -4.36
N THR A 37 2.53 15.78 -4.55
CA THR A 37 3.60 15.63 -5.54
C THR A 37 4.37 14.36 -5.17
N ILE A 38 3.91 13.22 -5.65
CA ILE A 38 4.56 11.94 -5.40
C ILE A 38 5.55 11.74 -6.54
N SER A 39 6.81 11.53 -6.18
CA SER A 39 7.87 11.21 -7.12
C SER A 39 7.86 9.70 -7.31
N GLY A 40 7.21 9.20 -8.35
CA GLY A 40 7.03 7.76 -8.58
C GLY A 40 7.11 7.36 -10.06
N GLY A 41 8.26 6.81 -10.44
CA GLY A 41 8.40 5.69 -11.37
C GLY A 41 8.18 5.90 -12.88
N ASP A 42 8.58 7.05 -13.41
CA ASP A 42 8.88 7.18 -14.86
C ASP A 42 10.35 6.85 -15.20
N ASP A 43 11.19 6.50 -14.20
CA ASP A 43 12.62 6.21 -14.41
C ASP A 43 12.89 4.90 -15.17
N ASN A 44 11.90 4.00 -15.25
CA ASN A 44 12.00 2.79 -16.08
C ASN A 44 11.07 2.92 -17.29
N PRO A 45 11.61 2.95 -18.53
CA PRO A 45 10.77 2.94 -19.72
C PRO A 45 10.04 1.59 -19.81
N TRP A 46 8.74 1.60 -19.50
CA TRP A 46 7.89 0.42 -19.64
C TRP A 46 7.69 0.11 -21.13
N PRO A 47 7.61 -1.19 -21.52
CA PRO A 47 7.45 -1.60 -22.91
C PRO A 47 6.00 -1.40 -23.39
N TRP A 48 5.55 -0.14 -23.45
CA TRP A 48 4.19 0.22 -23.85
C TRP A 48 3.82 -0.40 -25.20
N GLY A 49 2.61 -0.94 -25.30
CA GLY A 49 2.14 -1.68 -26.47
C GLY A 49 2.55 -3.16 -26.51
N ARG A 50 3.36 -3.62 -25.54
CA ARG A 50 3.70 -5.05 -25.35
C ARG A 50 2.98 -5.66 -24.15
N GLU A 51 1.84 -5.10 -23.76
CA GLU A 51 1.00 -5.66 -22.71
C GLU A 51 0.53 -7.07 -23.12
N ILE A 52 0.66 -8.00 -22.17
CA ILE A 52 0.09 -9.35 -22.31
C ILE A 52 -1.43 -9.28 -22.10
N LEU A 53 -2.14 -10.37 -22.44
CA LEU A 53 -3.55 -10.47 -22.06
C LEU A 53 -3.72 -10.26 -20.55
N PHE A 54 -4.68 -9.42 -20.18
CA PHE A 54 -4.85 -9.03 -18.78
C PHE A 54 -5.10 -10.28 -17.92
N PRO A 55 -4.27 -10.52 -16.88
CA PRO A 55 -4.28 -11.80 -16.17
C PRO A 55 -5.37 -11.84 -15.10
N TRP A 56 -6.63 -11.96 -15.54
CA TRP A 56 -7.83 -11.85 -14.70
C TRP A 56 -7.87 -12.73 -13.46
N LEU A 57 -7.32 -13.94 -13.53
CA LEU A 57 -7.30 -14.86 -12.38
C LEU A 57 -6.21 -14.47 -11.38
N SER A 58 -5.03 -14.10 -11.87
CA SER A 58 -3.88 -13.83 -11.00
C SER A 58 -3.82 -12.37 -10.52
N ILE A 59 -4.63 -11.45 -11.05
CA ILE A 59 -4.67 -10.08 -10.58
C ILE A 59 -5.39 -9.94 -9.22
N GLN A 60 -6.33 -10.85 -8.91
CA GLN A 60 -7.07 -10.81 -7.65
C GLN A 60 -6.12 -10.92 -6.46
N GLY A 61 -6.25 -10.04 -5.47
CA GLY A 61 -5.44 -10.06 -4.26
C GLY A 61 -5.06 -8.67 -3.78
N VAL A 62 -4.01 -8.60 -2.98
CA VAL A 62 -3.48 -7.35 -2.45
C VAL A 62 -2.08 -7.09 -3.01
N TRP A 63 -1.83 -5.85 -3.38
CA TRP A 63 -0.66 -5.41 -4.13
C TRP A 63 -0.03 -4.17 -3.48
N ALA A 64 1.29 -4.08 -3.52
CA ALA A 64 2.05 -2.96 -3.02
C ALA A 64 3.05 -2.47 -4.08
N PRO A 65 3.30 -1.15 -4.18
CA PRO A 65 4.40 -0.61 -4.98
C PRO A 65 5.75 -1.14 -4.49
N THR A 66 6.67 -1.42 -5.42
CA THR A 66 7.99 -2.00 -5.10
C THR A 66 9.08 -0.98 -4.78
N ASP A 67 8.92 0.25 -5.25
CA ASP A 67 9.96 1.29 -5.19
C ASP A 67 9.99 2.06 -3.87
N GLY A 68 9.04 1.80 -2.95
CA GLY A 68 8.92 2.49 -1.67
C GLY A 68 8.49 3.96 -1.77
N THR A 69 8.26 4.49 -2.97
CA THR A 69 7.85 5.88 -3.20
C THR A 69 6.37 6.12 -2.89
N CYS A 70 5.55 5.09 -3.06
CA CYS A 70 4.18 5.05 -2.60
C CYS A 70 4.01 4.01 -1.49
N ASN A 71 3.67 4.45 -0.28
CA ASN A 71 3.27 3.57 0.81
C ASN A 71 1.75 3.38 0.84
N SER A 72 1.19 2.66 -0.14
CA SER A 72 -0.23 2.31 -0.18
C SER A 72 -0.45 0.87 -0.62
N LEU A 73 -1.52 0.26 -0.12
CA LEU A 73 -1.95 -1.07 -0.51
C LEU A 73 -3.13 -0.96 -1.48
N PHE A 74 -3.09 -1.77 -2.53
CA PHE A 74 -4.14 -1.85 -3.53
C PHE A 74 -4.77 -3.23 -3.49
N VAL A 75 -6.07 -3.28 -3.24
CA VAL A 75 -6.84 -4.52 -3.23
C VAL A 75 -7.61 -4.62 -4.54
N PHE A 76 -7.30 -5.64 -5.33
CA PHE A 76 -8.00 -5.96 -6.57
C PHE A 76 -8.96 -7.11 -6.35
N ARG A 77 -10.23 -6.86 -6.66
CA ARG A 77 -11.32 -7.86 -6.62
C ARG A 77 -11.95 -7.95 -8.00
N THR A 78 -11.76 -9.08 -8.65
CA THR A 78 -12.41 -9.35 -9.94
C THR A 78 -13.82 -9.88 -9.72
N LYS A 79 -14.81 -9.27 -10.36
CA LYS A 79 -16.13 -9.88 -10.51
C LYS A 79 -16.22 -10.54 -11.88
N ASN A 80 -16.91 -11.68 -11.92
CA ASN A 80 -17.21 -12.41 -13.14
C ASN A 80 -15.96 -12.72 -13.98
N SER A 81 -14.87 -13.18 -13.35
CA SER A 81 -13.58 -13.46 -14.00
C SER A 81 -13.64 -14.44 -15.18
N GLN A 82 -14.76 -15.16 -15.35
CA GLN A 82 -15.00 -16.12 -16.43
C GLN A 82 -15.99 -15.65 -17.51
N THR A 83 -16.61 -14.48 -17.40
CA THR A 83 -17.58 -13.98 -18.41
C THR A 83 -16.99 -12.82 -19.23
N GLU A 84 -17.74 -12.29 -20.20
CA GLU A 84 -17.32 -11.14 -21.02
C GLU A 84 -17.40 -9.79 -20.27
N ASN A 85 -18.20 -9.71 -19.21
CA ASN A 85 -18.41 -8.48 -18.41
C ASN A 85 -17.48 -8.43 -17.20
N ARG A 86 -16.17 -8.48 -17.46
CA ARG A 86 -15.16 -8.52 -16.40
C ARG A 86 -14.88 -7.13 -15.86
N VAL A 87 -15.00 -7.00 -14.54
CA VAL A 87 -14.76 -5.75 -13.81
C VAL A 87 -13.77 -6.02 -12.70
N VAL A 88 -12.76 -5.15 -12.58
CA VAL A 88 -11.87 -5.11 -11.42
C VAL A 88 -12.36 -4.00 -10.49
N HIS A 89 -12.80 -4.36 -9.30
CA HIS A 89 -12.96 -3.41 -8.21
C HIS A 89 -11.60 -3.16 -7.56
N ILE A 90 -11.26 -1.90 -7.38
CA ILE A 90 -9.98 -1.47 -6.85
C ILE A 90 -10.24 -0.64 -5.60
N MET A 91 -9.52 -0.96 -4.51
CA MET A 91 -9.54 -0.20 -3.28
C MET A 91 -8.11 0.14 -2.88
N GLN A 92 -7.87 1.39 -2.52
CA GLN A 92 -6.59 1.86 -1.98
C GLN A 92 -6.71 2.02 -0.46
N TYR A 93 -5.73 1.51 0.26
CA TYR A 93 -5.64 1.60 1.72
C TYR A 93 -4.32 2.19 2.17
N ASP A 94 -4.36 2.91 3.28
CA ASP A 94 -3.17 3.22 4.06
C ASP A 94 -2.72 1.95 4.81
N PRO A 95 -1.46 1.49 4.66
CA PRO A 95 -1.00 0.27 5.28
C PRO A 95 -0.85 0.34 6.80
N ASN A 96 -0.77 1.55 7.38
CA ASN A 96 -0.51 1.74 8.81
C ASN A 96 -1.81 2.01 9.55
N THR A 97 -2.67 2.87 9.00
CA THR A 97 -3.94 3.24 9.64
C THR A 97 -5.09 2.35 9.22
N CYS A 98 -4.90 1.55 8.16
CA CYS A 98 -5.95 0.71 7.60
C CYS A 98 -7.16 1.49 7.05
N GLU A 99 -6.97 2.80 6.86
CA GLU A 99 -7.99 3.67 6.33
C GLU A 99 -8.10 3.48 4.82
N LYS A 100 -9.34 3.32 4.34
CA LYS A 100 -9.63 3.32 2.90
C LYS A 100 -9.46 4.73 2.35
N LEU A 101 -8.45 4.91 1.49
CA LEU A 101 -8.09 6.19 0.88
C LEU A 101 -8.90 6.48 -0.38
N ALA A 102 -9.11 5.45 -1.22
CA ALA A 102 -9.84 5.58 -2.48
C ALA A 102 -10.48 4.26 -2.91
N TRP A 103 -11.46 4.34 -3.79
CA TRP A 103 -12.09 3.16 -4.41
C TRP A 103 -12.57 3.46 -5.82
N GLY A 104 -12.70 2.41 -6.61
CA GLY A 104 -13.16 2.52 -7.98
C GLY A 104 -13.41 1.17 -8.63
N ALA A 105 -13.75 1.23 -9.90
CA ALA A 105 -13.92 0.06 -10.73
C ALA A 105 -13.30 0.34 -12.10
N GLY A 106 -12.70 -0.70 -12.68
CA GLY A 106 -12.13 -0.66 -14.01
C GLY A 106 -12.57 -1.82 -14.87
N VAL A 107 -12.58 -1.54 -16.16
CA VAL A 107 -12.80 -2.50 -17.23
C VAL A 107 -11.55 -2.56 -18.09
N GLU A 108 -11.35 -3.69 -18.76
CA GLU A 108 -10.24 -3.85 -19.68
C GLU A 108 -10.60 -3.32 -21.06
N THR A 109 -9.66 -2.62 -21.68
CA THR A 109 -9.72 -2.19 -23.07
C THR A 109 -8.30 -2.20 -23.61
N ASP A 110 -8.09 -2.90 -24.73
CA ASP A 110 -6.78 -3.07 -25.36
C ASP A 110 -5.71 -3.60 -24.41
N ARG A 111 -6.04 -4.63 -23.62
CA ARG A 111 -5.21 -5.31 -22.62
C ARG A 111 -4.86 -4.47 -21.39
N VAL A 112 -5.43 -3.27 -21.27
CA VAL A 112 -5.21 -2.35 -20.15
C VAL A 112 -6.50 -2.22 -19.35
N VAL A 113 -6.44 -2.49 -18.05
CA VAL A 113 -7.56 -2.12 -17.16
C VAL A 113 -7.51 -0.62 -16.91
N ARG A 114 -8.60 0.07 -17.23
CA ARG A 114 -8.80 1.49 -16.99
C ARG A 114 -9.88 1.63 -15.94
N ALA A 115 -9.53 2.27 -14.82
CA ALA A 115 -10.39 2.43 -13.66
C ALA A 115 -10.61 3.90 -13.34
N ALA A 116 -11.86 4.25 -13.04
CA ALA A 116 -12.21 5.53 -12.46
C ALA A 116 -12.22 5.38 -10.93
N MET A 117 -11.43 6.19 -10.25
CA MET A 117 -11.24 6.16 -8.80
C MET A 117 -11.78 7.43 -8.15
N VAL A 118 -12.30 7.29 -6.93
CA VAL A 118 -12.77 8.39 -6.10
C VAL A 118 -12.12 8.27 -4.72
N THR A 119 -11.56 9.38 -4.22
CA THR A 119 -10.99 9.45 -2.87
C THR A 119 -12.08 9.60 -1.82
N LYS A 120 -11.74 9.37 -0.55
CA LYS A 120 -12.65 9.60 0.58
C LYS A 120 -13.17 11.05 0.63
N GLU A 121 -12.38 12.01 0.16
CA GLU A 121 -12.72 13.43 0.08
C GLU A 121 -13.52 13.81 -1.18
N GLY A 122 -13.91 12.83 -2.01
CA GLY A 122 -14.70 13.05 -3.23
C GLY A 122 -13.90 13.52 -4.45
N LYS A 123 -12.56 13.58 -4.37
CA LYS A 123 -11.73 13.88 -5.54
C LYS A 123 -11.70 12.67 -6.49
N SER A 124 -11.75 12.91 -7.79
CA SER A 124 -11.69 11.84 -8.80
C SER A 124 -10.33 11.79 -9.49
N PHE A 125 -9.84 10.60 -9.76
CA PHE A 125 -8.63 10.35 -10.53
C PHE A 125 -8.77 9.07 -11.36
N ASP A 126 -7.92 8.91 -12.36
CA ASP A 126 -7.91 7.73 -13.21
C ASP A 126 -6.72 6.84 -12.84
N LEU A 127 -6.94 5.53 -12.95
CA LEU A 127 -5.95 4.51 -12.65
C LEU A 127 -5.90 3.50 -13.79
N THR A 128 -4.71 3.14 -14.23
CA THR A 128 -4.50 2.08 -15.22
C THR A 128 -3.69 0.95 -14.64
N VAL A 129 -4.06 -0.29 -14.94
CA VAL A 129 -3.29 -1.49 -14.58
C VAL A 129 -2.89 -2.20 -15.86
N ARG A 130 -1.59 -2.44 -16.01
CA ARG A 130 -0.98 -3.16 -17.12
C ARG A 130 -0.24 -4.36 -16.60
N ALA A 131 -0.17 -5.41 -17.41
CA ALA A 131 0.64 -6.58 -17.15
C ALA A 131 1.57 -6.81 -18.33
N PHE A 132 2.81 -7.18 -18.02
CA PHE A 132 3.86 -7.45 -18.97
C PHE A 132 4.48 -8.81 -18.70
N ASP A 133 5.03 -9.41 -19.76
CA ASP A 133 5.93 -10.55 -19.62
C ASP A 133 7.24 -10.08 -18.96
N GLU A 134 7.80 -10.88 -18.07
CA GLU A 134 9.02 -10.52 -17.36
C GLU A 134 10.20 -10.27 -18.32
N ASN A 135 10.27 -11.01 -19.43
CA ASN A 135 11.33 -10.85 -20.43
C ASN A 135 11.14 -9.60 -21.30
N SER A 136 10.00 -8.93 -21.20
CA SER A 136 9.69 -7.73 -21.99
C SER A 136 10.08 -6.43 -21.29
N VAL A 137 10.34 -6.47 -19.98
CA VAL A 137 10.73 -5.30 -19.18
C VAL A 137 12.24 -5.22 -19.00
N THR A 138 12.78 -4.00 -18.90
CA THR A 138 14.21 -3.76 -18.74
C THR A 138 14.71 -4.05 -17.32
N SER A 139 13.82 -3.99 -16.33
CA SER A 139 14.14 -4.22 -14.93
C SER A 139 12.91 -4.75 -14.18
N VAL A 140 13.15 -5.66 -13.24
CA VAL A 140 12.14 -6.20 -12.33
C VAL A 140 12.55 -5.78 -10.92
N ALA A 141 11.82 -4.85 -10.32
CA ALA A 141 12.18 -4.32 -9.01
C ALA A 141 12.09 -5.36 -7.88
N THR A 142 11.10 -6.24 -7.90
CA THR A 142 10.95 -7.33 -6.92
C THR A 142 10.10 -8.45 -7.48
N HIS A 143 10.60 -9.69 -7.46
CA HIS A 143 9.80 -10.89 -7.71
C HIS A 143 8.92 -11.19 -6.51
N SER A 144 7.62 -11.29 -6.73
CA SER A 144 6.70 -11.84 -5.73
C SER A 144 6.43 -13.31 -6.04
N PRO A 145 6.39 -14.19 -5.03
CA PRO A 145 6.05 -15.59 -5.24
C PRO A 145 4.61 -15.79 -5.75
N PHE A 146 3.76 -14.76 -5.66
CA PHE A 146 2.35 -14.82 -6.02
C PHE A 146 2.04 -14.32 -7.44
N ASN A 147 3.02 -13.74 -8.16
CA ASN A 147 2.84 -13.31 -9.55
C ASN A 147 4.11 -13.53 -10.38
N ARG A 148 3.94 -14.12 -11.57
CA ARG A 148 5.01 -14.29 -12.57
C ARG A 148 5.10 -13.14 -13.56
N ASN A 149 4.04 -12.34 -13.68
CA ASN A 149 3.97 -11.22 -14.61
C ASN A 149 4.38 -9.94 -13.90
N VAL A 150 4.97 -9.00 -14.64
CA VAL A 150 5.26 -7.67 -14.12
C VAL A 150 4.01 -6.83 -14.25
N VAL A 151 3.47 -6.39 -13.10
CA VAL A 151 2.27 -5.54 -13.06
C VAL A 151 2.70 -4.10 -12.83
N VAL A 152 2.20 -3.20 -13.67
CA VAL A 152 2.45 -1.76 -13.56
C VAL A 152 1.12 -1.06 -13.35
N LEU A 153 1.05 -0.28 -12.29
CA LEU A 153 -0.09 0.56 -11.95
C LEU A 153 0.29 2.01 -12.22
N SER A 154 -0.49 2.71 -13.03
CA SER A 154 -0.34 4.15 -13.21
C SER A 154 -1.54 4.91 -12.66
N MET A 155 -1.31 6.06 -12.04
CA MET A 155 -2.34 6.95 -11.51
C MET A 155 -2.13 8.34 -12.08
N TYR A 156 -3.22 9.04 -12.40
CA TYR A 156 -3.17 10.41 -12.90
C TYR A 156 -4.46 11.18 -12.62
N PRO A 157 -4.42 12.52 -12.55
CA PRO A 157 -5.61 13.34 -12.49
C PRO A 157 -6.63 12.97 -13.56
N LYS A 158 -7.91 13.04 -13.21
CA LYS A 158 -8.96 12.88 -14.21
C LYS A 158 -8.79 13.94 -15.31
N GLY A 159 -8.62 13.47 -16.54
CA GLY A 159 -8.42 14.34 -17.71
C GLY A 159 -7.02 14.96 -17.87
N ASN A 160 -6.04 14.64 -17.02
CA ASN A 160 -4.65 15.11 -17.20
C ASN A 160 -3.67 13.94 -17.05
N TRP A 161 -3.50 13.20 -18.14
CA TRP A 161 -2.63 12.02 -18.23
C TRP A 161 -1.13 12.35 -18.22
N GLU A 162 -0.76 13.59 -18.52
CA GLU A 162 0.65 14.04 -18.54
C GLU A 162 1.26 14.03 -17.15
N ARG A 163 0.43 14.17 -16.11
CA ARG A 163 0.83 14.06 -14.70
C ARG A 163 0.75 12.64 -14.16
N ARG A 164 0.89 11.64 -15.04
CA ARG A 164 0.87 10.23 -14.62
C ARG A 164 2.10 9.87 -13.82
N MET A 165 1.89 8.95 -12.89
CA MET A 165 2.93 8.30 -12.12
C MET A 165 2.71 6.80 -12.27
N SER A 166 3.77 6.04 -12.46
CA SER A 166 3.70 4.60 -12.70
C SER A 166 4.52 3.85 -11.66
N TYR A 167 3.97 2.75 -11.15
CA TYR A 167 4.57 1.94 -10.11
C TYR A 167 4.60 0.49 -10.57
N GLN A 168 5.76 -0.15 -10.46
CA GLN A 168 5.78 -1.61 -10.47
C GLN A 168 5.17 -2.12 -9.17
N MET A 169 4.28 -3.09 -9.30
CA MET A 169 3.51 -3.66 -8.21
C MET A 169 4.00 -5.07 -7.91
N ALA A 170 4.21 -5.38 -6.64
CA ALA A 170 4.39 -6.73 -6.14
C ALA A 170 3.11 -7.20 -5.46
N LYS A 171 2.71 -8.44 -5.73
CA LYS A 171 1.58 -9.05 -5.05
C LYS A 171 2.00 -9.48 -3.65
N VAL A 172 1.22 -9.07 -2.66
CA VAL A 172 1.44 -9.38 -1.23
C VAL A 172 0.68 -10.65 -0.83
N THR A 173 -0.53 -10.83 -1.34
CA THR A 173 -1.36 -12.03 -1.08
C THR A 173 -2.42 -12.22 -2.17
N ASP A 174 -2.80 -13.47 -2.45
CA ASP A 174 -3.89 -13.83 -3.36
C ASP A 174 -5.27 -13.63 -2.75
N VAL A 175 -5.36 -13.52 -1.43
CA VAL A 175 -6.63 -13.42 -0.74
C VAL A 175 -7.03 -11.95 -0.66
N PRO A 176 -8.13 -11.53 -1.31
CA PRO A 176 -8.52 -10.13 -1.35
C PRO A 176 -9.27 -9.71 -0.06
N VAL A 177 -8.77 -10.11 1.10
CA VAL A 177 -9.26 -9.67 2.42
C VAL A 177 -8.54 -8.37 2.79
N MET A 178 -9.16 -7.56 3.65
CA MET A 178 -8.45 -6.40 4.19
C MET A 178 -7.23 -6.90 4.96
N LEU A 179 -6.04 -6.41 4.62
CA LEU A 179 -4.78 -6.76 5.30
C LEU A 179 -4.76 -6.33 6.78
N CYS A 180 -5.76 -5.59 7.22
CA CYS A 180 -5.83 -4.95 8.52
C CYS A 180 -6.32 -5.84 9.67
N ASP A 181 -6.69 -7.09 9.37
CA ASP A 181 -6.99 -8.10 10.39
C ASP A 181 -5.83 -9.10 10.59
N SER A 182 -4.73 -8.99 9.84
CA SER A 182 -3.61 -9.93 9.95
C SER A 182 -2.26 -9.24 9.77
N LYS A 183 -1.34 -9.52 10.69
CA LYS A 183 0.05 -9.02 10.72
C LYS A 183 0.85 -9.52 9.51
N ILE A 184 0.56 -9.04 8.31
CA ILE A 184 1.34 -9.34 7.11
C ILE A 184 2.41 -8.25 6.99
N PRO A 185 3.71 -8.60 7.04
CA PRO A 185 4.77 -7.62 6.90
C PRO A 185 4.72 -7.00 5.50
N VAL A 186 4.43 -5.70 5.46
CA VAL A 186 4.65 -4.88 4.26
C VAL A 186 6.16 -4.85 4.05
N PHE A 187 6.61 -5.28 2.86
CA PHE A 187 8.03 -5.32 2.51
C PHE A 187 8.63 -3.90 2.58
N GLY A 188 9.27 -3.61 3.72
CA GLY A 188 9.85 -2.30 4.00
C GLY A 188 10.58 -2.18 5.35
N GLY A 189 10.89 -3.29 6.01
CA GLY A 189 11.64 -3.31 7.26
C GLY A 189 13.00 -3.96 7.07
N ARG A 190 14.07 -3.16 7.10
CA ARG A 190 15.46 -3.61 7.21
C ARG A 190 15.56 -4.61 8.37
N SER A 191 16.06 -5.81 8.10
CA SER A 191 16.28 -6.83 9.13
C SER A 191 17.34 -6.33 10.11
N GLU A 192 16.94 -5.86 11.28
CA GLU A 192 17.83 -5.84 12.44
C GLU A 192 17.82 -7.23 13.07
N SER A 193 18.84 -7.99 12.70
CA SER A 193 19.27 -9.18 13.44
C SER A 193 19.82 -8.69 14.79
N SER A 194 19.09 -8.95 15.88
CA SER A 194 19.68 -8.93 17.21
C SER A 194 20.02 -10.36 17.62
N ARG A 195 21.32 -10.60 17.79
CA ARG A 195 21.84 -11.59 18.74
C ARG A 195 21.81 -11.00 20.14
#